data_AF-A0A975GPB8-F1
#
_entry.id   AF-A0A975GPB8-F1
#
_cell.length_a   1.000
_cell.length_b   1.000
_cell.length_c   1.000
_cell.angle_alpha   90.00
_cell.angle_beta   90.00
_cell.angle_gamma   90.00
#
_symmetry.space_group_name_H-M   'P 1'
#
loop_
_entity.id
_entity.type
_entity.pdbx_description
1 polymer ?
#
loop_
_entity_poly.entity_id
_entity_poly.type
_entity_poly.pdbx_seq_one_letter_code
_entity_poly.pdbx_strand_id
1 'polypeptide(L)'
;MEIVTTHKNTDFDALASTIAATLLYPGTIPVLPKNINPNVKAFLSIHKDIFGIRTPDEIDLNDISRLVVVDINRWDRLDKQMDILKQKDDLEVILWDHHTIKGDINPAWKCREEMGANITLMVRQLRKKKMALTPIQATLFLTGLYEDTGNLRFPSTKSEDAYAAAYLLERNADLNILNSFLRHPYGEKQKNILFEMLKSAERTQVNGYKISINKLQIKGHVSSLSVVVQMYREIVNVDAAFGIFTSKNKKKCMVIGRANADSLNIGAIMRNLGGGGHIGAGSAILKSVDPDTVEETIKDMIEGHQQLSAQLGDMMSFPVFTVSPDTSMKEVAIMLREKGCTGVPVVADEKIVGIISRRDFQKLRKDSALDAPVKAFMTTNVMTIEPGKSPVYAARLMVKHDIGRLPVVENGRIIGIVTRSDAMNYFYDLLPE
;
A
#
# COMPACT_ATOMS: atom_id res chain seq x y z
N MET A 1 -14.11 38.91 11.92
CA MET A 1 -12.93 38.06 12.26
C MET A 1 -12.76 37.01 11.18
N GLU A 2 -11.52 36.66 10.83
CA GLU A 2 -11.24 35.61 9.85
C GLU A 2 -10.58 34.42 10.56
N ILE A 3 -11.08 33.21 10.34
CA ILE A 3 -10.53 32.00 10.94
C ILE A 3 -10.25 30.93 9.90
N VAL A 4 -9.32 30.02 10.22
CA VAL A 4 -9.14 28.76 9.50
C VAL A 4 -9.37 27.59 10.45
N THR A 5 -10.11 26.59 9.98
CA THR A 5 -10.38 25.38 10.73
C THR A 5 -10.35 24.13 9.85
N THR A 6 -10.40 22.97 10.49
CA THR A 6 -10.31 21.66 9.85
C THR A 6 -11.13 20.62 10.63
N HIS A 7 -11.05 19.36 10.20
CA HIS A 7 -11.86 18.27 10.73
C HIS A 7 -11.45 17.82 12.14
N LYS A 8 -12.41 17.28 12.89
CA LYS A 8 -12.19 16.53 14.15
C LYS A 8 -11.23 15.37 13.90
N ASN A 9 -10.45 15.01 14.93
CA ASN A 9 -9.31 14.10 14.82
C ASN A 9 -8.23 14.61 13.84
N THR A 10 -7.97 15.91 13.86
CA THR A 10 -6.95 16.59 13.03
C THR A 10 -5.63 15.81 13.04
N ASP A 11 -5.18 15.38 11.87
CA ASP A 11 -3.87 14.77 11.58
C ASP A 11 -2.87 15.84 11.11
N PHE A 12 -1.66 15.43 10.68
CA PHE A 12 -0.65 16.40 10.26
C PHE A 12 -0.97 17.08 8.94
N ASP A 13 -1.68 16.45 8.00
CA ASP A 13 -2.08 17.13 6.75
C ASP A 13 -3.05 18.27 7.06
N ALA A 14 -4.08 17.99 7.87
CA ALA A 14 -5.03 18.98 8.34
C ALA A 14 -4.36 20.11 9.16
N LEU A 15 -3.44 19.78 10.09
CA LEU A 15 -2.67 20.78 10.84
C LEU A 15 -1.80 21.63 9.90
N ALA A 16 -1.02 20.98 9.04
CA ALA A 16 -0.14 21.66 8.10
C ALA A 16 -0.92 22.61 7.20
N SER A 17 -2.04 22.15 6.67
CA SER A 17 -2.95 22.91 5.83
C SER A 17 -3.55 24.11 6.57
N THR A 18 -3.88 23.95 7.86
CA THR A 18 -4.37 25.03 8.71
C THR A 18 -3.31 26.13 8.84
N ILE A 19 -2.06 25.77 9.06
CA ILE A 19 -0.96 26.74 9.14
C ILE A 19 -0.60 27.33 7.77
N ALA A 20 -0.69 26.55 6.69
CA ALA A 20 -0.50 27.07 5.33
C ALA A 20 -1.57 28.11 4.96
N ALA A 21 -2.80 27.95 5.44
CA ALA A 21 -3.87 28.93 5.23
C ALA A 21 -3.56 30.27 5.89
N THR A 22 -2.99 30.31 7.10
CA THR A 22 -2.65 31.59 7.75
C THR A 22 -1.58 32.37 6.99
N LEU A 23 -0.73 31.67 6.22
CA LEU A 23 0.21 32.29 5.29
C LEU A 23 -0.50 32.82 4.04
N LEU A 24 -1.40 32.02 3.43
CA LEU A 24 -2.12 32.42 2.21
C LEU A 24 -3.15 33.53 2.45
N TYR A 25 -3.69 33.60 3.67
CA TYR A 25 -4.71 34.55 4.13
C TYR A 25 -4.21 35.24 5.40
N PRO A 26 -3.30 36.24 5.30
CA PRO A 26 -2.73 36.93 6.44
C PRO A 26 -3.80 37.55 7.35
N GLY A 27 -3.64 37.41 8.66
CA GLY A 27 -4.61 37.87 9.66
C GLY A 27 -5.65 36.82 10.06
N THR A 28 -5.71 35.69 9.35
CA THR A 28 -6.56 34.55 9.71
C THR A 28 -6.05 33.85 10.96
N ILE A 29 -6.94 33.59 11.92
CA ILE A 29 -6.60 32.88 13.17
C ILE A 29 -6.74 31.36 12.96
N PRO A 30 -5.70 30.55 13.27
CA PRO A 30 -5.79 29.09 13.17
C PRO A 30 -6.54 28.50 14.36
N VAL A 31 -7.64 27.79 14.08
CA VAL A 31 -8.56 27.23 15.08
C VAL A 31 -8.65 25.73 14.91
N LEU A 32 -8.10 24.98 15.87
CA LEU A 32 -8.16 23.52 15.87
C LEU A 32 -9.31 23.01 16.73
N PRO A 33 -9.99 21.93 16.31
CA PRO A 33 -11.01 21.29 17.12
C PRO A 33 -10.44 20.76 18.43
N LYS A 34 -11.30 20.56 19.44
CA LYS A 34 -10.84 20.04 20.75
C LYS A 34 -10.24 18.64 20.67
N ASN A 35 -10.72 17.85 19.71
CA ASN A 35 -10.27 16.49 19.50
C ASN A 35 -9.33 16.42 18.28
N ILE A 36 -8.05 16.15 18.54
CA ILE A 36 -6.97 16.06 17.55
C ILE A 36 -6.24 14.73 17.68
N ASN A 37 -5.54 14.30 16.62
CA ASN A 37 -4.72 13.10 16.63
C ASN A 37 -3.64 13.18 17.75
N PRO A 38 -3.38 12.09 18.51
CA PRO A 38 -2.35 12.06 19.54
C PRO A 38 -0.96 12.52 19.09
N ASN A 39 -0.55 12.22 17.85
CA ASN A 39 0.76 12.63 17.33
C ASN A 39 0.81 14.15 17.12
N VAL A 40 -0.26 14.72 16.57
CA VAL A 40 -0.43 16.17 16.45
C VAL A 40 -0.43 16.83 17.81
N LYS A 41 -1.11 16.23 18.80
CA LYS A 41 -1.10 16.72 20.19
C LYS A 41 0.30 16.74 20.79
N ALA A 42 1.08 15.67 20.57
CA ALA A 42 2.46 15.58 21.03
C ALA A 42 3.35 16.64 20.35
N PHE A 43 3.21 16.82 19.04
CA PHE A 43 3.91 17.88 18.31
C PHE A 43 3.57 19.26 18.85
N LEU A 44 2.29 19.55 19.05
CA LEU A 44 1.84 20.84 19.57
C LEU A 44 2.26 21.07 21.02
N SER A 45 2.38 20.06 21.87
CA SER A 45 2.85 20.27 23.26
C SER A 45 4.24 20.92 23.36
N ILE A 46 5.04 20.83 22.30
CA ILE A 46 6.37 21.42 22.20
C ILE A 46 6.34 22.72 21.37
N HIS A 47 5.48 22.78 20.34
CA HIS A 47 5.51 23.85 19.33
C HIS A 47 4.27 24.77 19.33
N LYS A 48 3.35 24.65 20.30
CA LYS A 48 2.05 25.36 20.30
C LYS A 48 2.20 26.87 20.10
N ASP A 49 3.15 27.48 20.82
CA ASP A 49 3.34 28.93 20.84
C ASP A 49 3.83 29.50 19.50
N ILE A 50 4.46 28.67 18.67
CA ILE A 50 4.97 29.05 17.35
C ILE A 50 3.83 29.32 16.36
N PHE A 51 2.71 28.61 16.51
CA PHE A 51 1.66 28.57 15.51
C PHE A 51 0.41 29.40 15.87
N GLY A 52 0.37 30.02 17.05
CA GLY A 52 -0.72 30.89 17.46
C GLY A 52 -2.09 30.22 17.48
N ILE A 53 -2.13 28.89 17.63
CA ILE A 53 -3.35 28.08 17.55
C ILE A 53 -4.30 28.42 18.69
N ARG A 54 -5.58 28.52 18.35
CA ARG A 54 -6.71 28.65 19.29
C ARG A 54 -7.64 27.45 19.22
N THR A 55 -8.46 27.28 20.25
CA THR A 55 -9.60 26.36 20.25
C THR A 55 -10.92 27.13 20.06
N PRO A 56 -12.02 26.46 19.65
CA PRO A 56 -13.29 27.13 19.36
C PRO A 56 -13.84 27.94 20.53
N ASP A 57 -13.56 27.51 21.77
CA ASP A 57 -13.98 28.17 23.01
C ASP A 57 -13.16 29.42 23.37
N GLU A 58 -12.05 29.66 22.68
CA GLU A 58 -11.23 30.87 22.85
C GLU A 58 -11.63 31.98 21.86
N ILE A 59 -12.67 31.78 21.04
CA ILE A 59 -13.08 32.68 19.97
C ILE A 59 -14.58 32.96 20.04
N ASP A 60 -14.97 34.23 19.82
CA ASP A 60 -16.37 34.57 19.57
C ASP A 60 -16.75 34.20 18.14
N LEU A 61 -17.50 33.11 18.00
CA LEU A 61 -17.91 32.59 16.69
C LEU A 61 -18.92 33.51 15.97
N ASN A 62 -19.59 34.41 16.68
CA ASN A 62 -20.57 35.31 16.07
C ASN A 62 -19.91 36.39 15.20
N ASP A 63 -18.69 36.78 15.54
CA ASP A 63 -17.93 37.83 14.87
C ASP A 63 -17.18 37.34 13.62
N ILE A 64 -17.33 36.07 13.26
CA ILE A 64 -16.61 35.47 12.12
C ILE A 64 -17.28 35.90 10.81
N SER A 65 -16.55 36.64 9.98
CA SER A 65 -16.98 37.11 8.65
C SER A 65 -16.43 36.25 7.52
N ARG A 66 -15.32 35.55 7.75
CA ARG A 66 -14.71 34.62 6.79
C ARG A 66 -14.21 33.35 7.47
N LEU A 67 -14.52 32.21 6.86
CA LEU A 67 -14.11 30.87 7.27
C LEU A 67 -13.31 30.21 6.16
N VAL A 68 -12.02 29.96 6.40
CA VAL A 68 -11.21 29.06 5.58
C VAL A 68 -11.36 27.64 6.15
N VAL A 69 -11.79 26.70 5.32
CA VAL A 69 -11.90 25.29 5.68
C VAL A 69 -10.87 24.51 4.88
N VAL A 70 -10.04 23.74 5.58
CA VAL A 70 -8.97 22.97 4.95
C VAL A 70 -9.11 21.48 5.24
N ASP A 71 -8.76 20.68 4.25
CA ASP A 71 -8.75 19.22 4.27
C ASP A 71 -10.11 18.58 4.60
N ILE A 72 -11.19 19.34 4.32
CA ILE A 72 -12.55 18.85 4.49
C ILE A 72 -13.57 19.70 3.72
N ASN A 73 -14.66 19.04 3.31
CA ASN A 73 -15.79 19.67 2.66
C ASN A 73 -17.16 19.39 3.34
N ARG A 74 -17.15 18.91 4.58
CA ARG A 74 -18.36 18.52 5.33
C ARG A 74 -18.47 19.15 6.71
N TRP A 75 -19.63 19.71 7.03
CA TRP A 75 -19.93 20.35 8.32
C TRP A 75 -19.90 19.36 9.49
N ASP A 76 -20.48 18.16 9.32
CA ASP A 76 -20.60 17.16 10.39
C ASP A 76 -19.24 16.65 10.92
N ARG A 77 -18.17 16.94 10.18
CA ARG A 77 -16.81 16.58 10.51
C ARG A 77 -16.02 17.70 11.18
N LEU A 78 -16.51 18.95 11.18
CA LEU A 78 -15.94 20.06 11.97
C LEU A 78 -16.27 19.91 13.47
N ASP A 79 -15.64 20.73 14.32
CA ASP A 79 -16.04 20.81 15.73
C ASP A 79 -17.51 21.23 15.84
N LYS A 80 -18.27 20.63 16.76
CA LYS A 80 -19.71 20.91 16.90
C LYS A 80 -20.00 22.38 17.21
N GLN A 81 -19.07 23.08 17.84
CA GLN A 81 -19.23 24.50 18.11
C GLN A 81 -19.30 25.33 16.81
N MET A 82 -18.74 24.82 15.71
CA MET A 82 -18.80 25.49 14.40
C MET A 82 -20.17 25.39 13.73
N ASP A 83 -21.12 24.59 14.27
CA ASP A 83 -22.46 24.44 13.68
C ASP A 83 -23.22 25.78 13.62
N ILE A 84 -22.91 26.73 14.50
CA ILE A 84 -23.48 28.09 14.47
C ILE A 84 -23.16 28.84 13.17
N LEU A 85 -22.00 28.56 12.57
CA LEU A 85 -21.55 29.18 11.33
C LEU A 85 -22.34 28.70 10.11
N LYS A 86 -22.98 27.53 10.19
CA LYS A 86 -23.79 26.98 9.09
C LYS A 86 -25.02 27.83 8.78
N GLN A 87 -25.52 28.58 9.77
CA GLN A 87 -26.73 29.40 9.67
C GLN A 87 -26.42 30.87 9.37
N LYS A 88 -25.15 31.23 9.18
CA LYS A 88 -24.71 32.61 9.02
C LYS A 88 -24.69 32.98 7.52
N ASP A 89 -25.65 33.81 7.11
CA ASP A 89 -25.86 34.17 5.69
C ASP A 89 -24.75 35.07 5.11
N ASP A 90 -24.09 35.86 5.97
CA ASP A 90 -23.00 36.78 5.60
C ASP A 90 -21.60 36.14 5.71
N LEU A 91 -21.52 34.82 5.90
CA LEU A 91 -20.25 34.11 6.05
C LEU A 91 -19.60 33.80 4.69
N GLU A 92 -18.45 34.38 4.42
CA GLU A 92 -17.63 33.98 3.27
C GLU A 92 -16.85 32.69 3.59
N VAL A 93 -17.07 31.62 2.81
CA VAL A 93 -16.38 30.34 3.00
C VAL A 93 -15.39 30.08 1.86
N ILE A 94 -14.13 29.83 2.22
CA ILE A 94 -13.04 29.43 1.31
C ILE A 94 -12.67 27.98 1.62
N LEU A 95 -12.60 27.12 0.61
CA LEU A 95 -12.38 25.68 0.80
C LEU A 95 -11.12 25.17 0.09
N TRP A 96 -10.29 24.44 0.84
CA TRP A 96 -9.17 23.65 0.34
C TRP A 96 -9.41 22.19 0.70
N ASP A 97 -9.44 21.31 -0.29
CA ASP A 97 -9.66 19.89 -0.03
C ASP A 97 -9.05 19.04 -1.17
N HIS A 98 -8.46 17.89 -0.86
CA HIS A 98 -7.98 16.94 -1.87
C HIS A 98 -8.95 15.77 -2.11
N HIS A 99 -10.00 15.65 -1.28
CA HIS A 99 -11.00 14.59 -1.41
C HIS A 99 -11.95 14.83 -2.59
N THR A 100 -12.25 13.77 -3.35
CA THR A 100 -13.17 13.83 -4.52
C THR A 100 -14.65 13.67 -4.14
N ILE A 101 -14.93 13.27 -2.89
CA ILE A 101 -16.29 13.04 -2.39
C ILE A 101 -17.07 14.36 -2.33
N LYS A 102 -18.36 14.34 -2.68
CA LYS A 102 -19.25 15.49 -2.56
C LYS A 102 -19.56 15.78 -1.07
N GLY A 103 -19.29 17.01 -0.63
CA GLY A 103 -19.61 17.50 0.71
C GLY A 103 -20.84 18.40 0.78
N ASP A 104 -21.17 18.87 1.99
CA ASP A 104 -22.31 19.75 2.28
C ASP A 104 -21.92 21.20 2.62
N ILE A 105 -20.63 21.54 2.58
CA ILE A 105 -20.14 22.93 2.65
C ILE A 105 -20.31 23.58 1.27
N ASN A 106 -20.92 24.77 1.22
CA ASN A 106 -21.09 25.56 0.01
C ASN A 106 -20.13 26.78 0.02
N PRO A 107 -18.93 26.67 -0.59
CA PRO A 107 -17.93 27.73 -0.51
C PRO A 107 -18.12 28.81 -1.59
N ALA A 108 -17.78 30.06 -1.24
CA ALA A 108 -17.64 31.17 -2.19
C ALA A 108 -16.48 30.94 -3.16
N TRP A 109 -15.41 30.28 -2.68
CA TRP A 109 -14.27 29.85 -3.50
C TRP A 109 -13.74 28.50 -3.04
N LYS A 110 -13.31 27.64 -3.98
CA LYS A 110 -12.68 26.36 -3.64
C LYS A 110 -11.49 26.02 -4.53
N CYS A 111 -10.48 25.41 -3.95
CA CYS A 111 -9.48 24.61 -4.65
C CYS A 111 -9.66 23.15 -4.22
N ARG A 112 -10.14 22.34 -5.16
CA ARG A 112 -10.37 20.92 -4.92
C ARG A 112 -9.89 20.08 -6.10
N GLU A 113 -8.83 19.33 -5.86
CA GLU A 113 -8.14 18.51 -6.85
C GLU A 113 -7.67 17.22 -6.17
N GLU A 114 -7.77 16.09 -6.87
CA GLU A 114 -7.26 14.83 -6.36
C GLU A 114 -5.73 14.89 -6.26
N MET A 115 -5.21 14.77 -5.04
CA MET A 115 -3.78 14.85 -4.74
C MET A 115 -3.45 13.89 -3.60
N GLY A 116 -2.16 13.54 -3.42
CA GLY A 116 -1.73 12.69 -2.32
C GLY A 116 -2.03 13.29 -0.94
N ALA A 117 -1.92 14.62 -0.80
CA ALA A 117 -2.25 15.36 0.42
C ALA A 117 -2.83 16.75 0.08
N ASN A 118 -3.68 17.30 0.95
CA ASN A 118 -4.21 18.67 0.80
C ASN A 118 -3.12 19.73 0.92
N ILE A 119 -2.13 19.55 1.81
CA ILE A 119 -1.00 20.46 1.95
C ILE A 119 -0.22 20.64 0.64
N THR A 120 -0.19 19.64 -0.24
CA THR A 120 0.44 19.74 -1.57
C THR A 120 -0.20 20.84 -2.42
N LEU A 121 -1.53 20.95 -2.40
CA LEU A 121 -2.26 22.01 -3.12
C LEU A 121 -1.87 23.40 -2.61
N MET A 122 -1.70 23.53 -1.30
CA MET A 122 -1.40 24.79 -0.64
C MET A 122 0.07 25.17 -0.82
N VAL A 123 1.01 24.22 -0.73
CA VAL A 123 2.44 24.42 -1.02
C VAL A 123 2.64 24.88 -2.46
N ARG A 124 1.90 24.29 -3.41
CA ARG A 124 1.89 24.74 -4.80
C ARG A 124 1.51 26.23 -4.93
N GLN A 125 0.50 26.69 -4.18
CA GLN A 125 0.15 28.12 -4.16
C GLN A 125 1.16 29.00 -3.44
N LEU A 126 1.68 28.56 -2.29
CA LEU A 126 2.71 29.28 -1.54
C LEU A 126 3.95 29.50 -2.41
N ARG A 127 4.37 28.48 -3.17
CA ARG A 127 5.45 28.55 -4.16
C ARG A 127 5.12 29.51 -5.29
N LYS A 128 3.92 29.43 -5.87
CA LYS A 128 3.45 30.35 -6.94
C LYS A 128 3.47 31.81 -6.50
N LYS A 129 3.09 32.08 -5.24
CA LYS A 129 3.13 33.40 -4.60
C LYS A 129 4.51 33.79 -4.06
N LYS A 130 5.53 32.93 -4.21
CA LYS A 130 6.90 33.11 -3.71
C LYS A 130 6.96 33.45 -2.22
N MET A 131 6.10 32.82 -1.41
CA MET A 131 6.07 33.06 0.03
C MET A 131 7.28 32.42 0.72
N ALA A 132 7.83 33.14 1.70
CA ALA A 132 8.91 32.63 2.53
C ALA A 132 8.34 31.62 3.54
N LEU A 133 9.07 30.52 3.76
CA LEU A 133 8.73 29.52 4.78
C LEU A 133 9.86 29.49 5.79
N THR A 134 9.51 29.47 7.08
CA THR A 134 10.47 29.13 8.12
C THR A 134 10.78 27.64 8.08
N PRO A 135 11.96 27.20 8.57
CA PRO A 135 12.30 25.78 8.64
C PRO A 135 11.26 24.93 9.38
N ILE A 136 10.68 25.44 10.47
CA ILE A 136 9.66 24.71 11.24
C ILE A 136 8.32 24.60 10.50
N GLN A 137 7.92 25.60 9.72
CA GLN A 137 6.75 25.50 8.82
C GLN A 137 7.01 24.50 7.70
N ALA A 138 8.19 24.56 7.08
CA ALA A 138 8.57 23.59 6.04
C ALA A 138 8.57 22.15 6.58
N THR A 139 9.06 21.96 7.82
CA THR A 139 9.05 20.68 8.53
C THR A 139 7.63 20.17 8.79
N LEU A 140 6.74 21.03 9.31
CA LEU A 140 5.34 20.69 9.53
C LEU A 140 4.64 20.31 8.22
N PHE A 141 4.83 21.09 7.16
CA PHE A 141 4.20 20.84 5.87
C PHE A 141 4.68 19.53 5.25
N LEU A 142 5.97 19.22 5.39
CA LEU A 142 6.52 17.95 4.91
C LEU A 142 5.99 16.77 5.73
N THR A 143 5.78 16.97 7.04
CA THR A 143 5.20 15.97 7.92
C THR A 143 3.78 15.62 7.49
N GLY A 144 2.92 16.61 7.23
CA GLY A 144 1.56 16.38 6.71
C GLY A 144 1.56 15.66 5.37
N LEU A 145 2.41 16.09 4.44
CA LEU A 145 2.54 15.47 3.13
C LEU A 145 2.96 14.00 3.22
N TYR A 146 3.96 13.69 4.05
CA TYR A 146 4.43 12.31 4.20
C TYR A 146 3.48 11.40 4.98
N GLU A 147 2.66 11.94 5.90
CA GLU A 147 1.62 11.15 6.58
C GLU A 147 0.61 10.61 5.56
N ASP A 148 0.07 11.48 4.71
CA ASP A 148 -1.01 11.15 3.77
C ASP A 148 -0.55 10.42 2.51
N THR A 149 0.73 10.56 2.15
CA THR A 149 1.33 9.83 1.01
C THR A 149 2.08 8.56 1.42
N GLY A 150 2.15 8.25 2.72
CA GLY A 150 2.92 7.12 3.21
C GLY A 150 4.42 7.25 2.91
N ASN A 151 4.96 8.46 3.03
CA ASN A 151 6.29 8.86 2.55
C ASN A 151 6.44 8.63 1.03
N LEU A 152 5.45 9.11 0.25
CA LEU A 152 5.38 8.98 -1.22
C LEU A 152 5.27 7.54 -1.75
N ARG A 153 4.78 6.60 -0.94
CA ARG A 153 4.68 5.17 -1.31
C ARG A 153 3.26 4.72 -1.63
N PHE A 154 2.26 5.49 -1.21
CA PHE A 154 0.87 5.12 -1.45
C PHE A 154 0.50 5.34 -2.93
N PRO A 155 -0.33 4.47 -3.54
CA PRO A 155 -0.74 4.62 -4.95
C PRO A 155 -1.48 5.93 -5.27
N SER A 156 -2.06 6.59 -4.27
CA SER A 156 -2.70 7.91 -4.39
C SER A 156 -1.71 9.05 -4.61
N THR A 157 -0.42 8.85 -4.34
CA THR A 157 0.65 9.85 -4.49
C THR A 157 0.76 10.29 -5.95
N LYS A 158 0.80 11.60 -6.18
CA LYS A 158 0.97 12.22 -7.50
C LYS A 158 2.35 12.88 -7.61
N SER A 159 2.74 13.24 -8.84
CA SER A 159 4.03 13.91 -9.10
C SER A 159 4.17 15.26 -8.37
N GLU A 160 3.07 16.00 -8.20
CA GLU A 160 3.08 17.27 -7.47
C GLU A 160 3.43 17.09 -5.99
N ASP A 161 3.06 15.96 -5.37
CA ASP A 161 3.46 15.65 -3.98
C ASP A 161 4.98 15.52 -3.86
N ALA A 162 5.63 14.87 -4.84
CA ALA A 162 7.08 14.75 -4.89
C ALA A 162 7.76 16.12 -5.10
N TYR A 163 7.20 16.97 -5.97
CA TYR A 163 7.70 18.33 -6.16
C TYR A 163 7.53 19.19 -4.90
N ALA A 164 6.40 19.08 -4.21
CA ALA A 164 6.15 19.78 -2.95
C ALA A 164 7.13 19.31 -1.88
N ALA A 165 7.36 18.00 -1.75
CA ALA A 165 8.35 17.46 -0.83
C ALA A 165 9.76 18.00 -1.10
N ALA A 166 10.20 18.01 -2.37
CA ALA A 166 11.48 18.58 -2.77
C ALA A 166 11.60 20.06 -2.39
N TYR A 167 10.57 20.86 -2.70
CA TYR A 167 10.54 22.28 -2.35
C TYR A 167 10.59 22.53 -0.84
N LEU A 168 9.94 21.69 -0.03
CA LEU A 168 9.96 21.82 1.43
C LEU A 168 11.34 21.47 2.00
N LEU A 169 12.02 20.47 1.43
CA LEU A 169 13.40 20.14 1.77
C LEU A 169 14.37 21.29 1.40
N GLU A 170 14.19 21.93 0.24
CA GLU A 170 14.94 23.15 -0.13
C GLU A 170 14.73 24.30 0.88
N ARG A 171 13.61 24.31 1.61
CA ARG A 171 13.30 25.26 2.68
C ARG A 171 13.75 24.78 4.07
N ASN A 172 14.70 23.85 4.12
CA ASN A 172 15.29 23.30 5.34
C ASN A 172 14.27 22.61 6.26
N ALA A 173 13.31 21.88 5.68
CA ALA A 173 12.49 20.94 6.47
C ALA A 173 13.39 19.90 7.16
N ASP A 174 13.23 19.72 8.47
CA ASP A 174 14.08 18.85 9.28
C ASP A 174 13.52 17.42 9.35
N LEU A 175 14.21 16.50 8.70
CA LEU A 175 13.84 15.09 8.68
C LEU A 175 14.01 14.39 10.05
N ASN A 176 14.87 14.89 10.95
CA ASN A 176 15.02 14.32 12.29
C ASN A 176 13.79 14.61 13.15
N ILE A 177 13.32 15.87 13.11
CA ILE A 177 12.07 16.27 13.78
C ILE A 177 10.92 15.45 13.20
N LEU A 178 10.78 15.40 11.87
CA LEU A 178 9.74 14.62 11.19
C LEU A 178 9.76 13.14 11.60
N ASN A 179 10.93 12.51 11.64
CA ASN A 179 11.09 11.10 12.04
C ASN A 179 10.67 10.84 13.49
N SER A 180 10.70 11.85 14.36
CA SER A 180 10.25 11.70 15.75
C SER A 180 8.72 11.64 15.89
N PHE A 181 7.98 12.15 14.90
CA PHE A 181 6.50 12.23 14.92
C PHE A 181 5.80 11.32 13.89
N LEU A 182 6.41 11.04 12.73
CA LEU A 182 5.85 10.14 11.71
C LEU A 182 6.06 8.65 12.01
N ARG A 183 7.07 8.33 12.84
CA ARG A 183 7.13 6.98 13.40
C ARG A 183 5.89 6.84 14.26
N HIS A 184 4.94 6.01 13.84
CA HIS A 184 3.94 5.47 14.75
C HIS A 184 4.74 4.76 15.85
N PRO A 185 4.97 5.38 17.01
CA PRO A 185 5.64 4.65 18.07
C PRO A 185 4.60 3.60 18.42
N TYR A 186 4.95 2.32 18.29
CA TYR A 186 4.10 1.27 18.83
C TYR A 186 3.87 1.66 20.29
N GLY A 187 2.65 2.11 20.60
CA GLY A 187 2.31 2.37 21.98
C GLY A 187 2.58 1.08 22.76
N GLU A 188 2.85 1.21 24.04
CA GLU A 188 3.09 0.04 24.91
C GLU A 188 2.01 -1.04 24.70
N LYS A 189 0.76 -0.63 24.48
CA LYS A 189 -0.34 -1.54 24.14
C LYS A 189 -0.14 -2.30 22.82
N GLN A 190 0.24 -1.65 21.72
CA GLN A 190 0.49 -2.30 20.44
C GLN A 190 1.70 -3.24 20.51
N LYS A 191 2.79 -2.83 21.19
CA LYS A 191 3.97 -3.69 21.41
C LYS A 191 3.59 -4.95 22.18
N ASN A 192 2.83 -4.79 23.26
CA ASN A 192 2.38 -5.91 24.09
C ASN A 192 1.49 -6.86 23.27
N ILE A 193 0.57 -6.35 22.47
CA ILE A 193 -0.28 -7.19 21.61
C ILE A 193 0.56 -7.92 20.56
N LEU A 194 1.50 -7.25 19.89
CA LEU A 194 2.41 -7.90 18.94
C LEU A 194 3.20 -9.02 19.61
N PHE A 195 3.76 -8.76 20.79
CA PHE A 195 4.54 -9.75 21.55
C PHE A 195 3.70 -10.96 21.94
N GLU A 196 2.46 -10.75 22.40
CA GLU A 196 1.54 -11.84 22.71
C GLU A 196 1.17 -12.63 21.45
N MET A 197 0.91 -11.96 20.31
CA MET A 197 0.67 -12.65 19.04
C MET A 197 1.87 -13.51 18.58
N LEU A 198 3.09 -13.00 18.77
CA LEU A 198 4.31 -13.73 18.41
C LEU A 198 4.56 -14.96 19.29
N LYS A 199 4.14 -14.94 20.56
CA LYS A 199 4.23 -16.12 21.45
C LYS A 199 3.32 -17.26 21.00
N SER A 200 2.12 -16.94 20.51
CA SER A 200 1.14 -17.90 20.02
C SER A 200 1.18 -18.05 18.50
N ALA A 201 2.31 -17.74 17.87
CA ALA A 201 2.43 -17.76 16.42
C ALA A 201 2.44 -19.19 15.88
N GLU A 202 1.33 -19.62 15.30
CA GLU A 202 1.24 -20.89 14.58
C GLU A 202 1.09 -20.67 13.08
N ARG A 203 1.80 -21.48 12.29
CA ARG A 203 1.70 -21.49 10.83
C ARG A 203 0.88 -22.71 10.42
N THR A 204 -0.21 -22.48 9.71
CA THR A 204 -1.05 -23.53 9.15
C THR A 204 -1.08 -23.40 7.64
N GLN A 205 -1.17 -24.52 6.93
CA GLN A 205 -1.36 -24.51 5.49
C GLN A 205 -2.83 -24.83 5.16
N VAL A 206 -3.49 -23.92 4.46
CA VAL A 206 -4.90 -24.04 4.08
C VAL A 206 -5.01 -23.72 2.60
N ASN A 207 -5.52 -24.66 1.80
CA ASN A 207 -5.63 -24.55 0.34
C ASN A 207 -4.33 -24.07 -0.35
N GLY A 208 -3.18 -24.57 0.12
CA GLY A 208 -1.85 -24.19 -0.39
C GLY A 208 -1.24 -22.91 0.19
N TYR A 209 -2.03 -22.04 0.84
CA TYR A 209 -1.55 -20.81 1.47
C TYR A 209 -0.99 -21.06 2.86
N LYS A 210 0.16 -20.46 3.19
CA LYS A 210 0.64 -20.40 4.57
C LYS A 210 -0.09 -19.28 5.28
N ILE A 211 -0.88 -19.60 6.28
CA ILE A 211 -1.63 -18.62 7.06
C ILE A 211 -1.25 -18.69 8.54
N SER A 212 -1.55 -17.61 9.25
CA SER A 212 -1.47 -17.58 10.70
C SER A 212 -2.63 -16.81 11.29
N ILE A 213 -3.36 -17.41 12.22
CA ILE A 213 -4.53 -16.81 12.87
C ILE A 213 -4.25 -16.68 14.36
N ASN A 214 -4.42 -15.48 14.91
CA ASN A 214 -4.22 -15.20 16.32
C ASN A 214 -5.52 -14.74 16.98
N LYS A 215 -5.82 -15.28 18.16
CA LYS A 215 -6.99 -14.94 18.97
C LYS A 215 -6.53 -14.29 20.26
N LEU A 216 -6.80 -13.00 20.43
CA LEU A 216 -6.38 -12.25 21.62
C LEU A 216 -7.53 -11.48 22.24
N GLN A 217 -7.59 -11.46 23.56
CA GLN A 217 -8.47 -10.59 24.31
C GLN A 217 -7.76 -9.26 24.61
N ILE A 218 -8.33 -8.15 24.16
CA ILE A 218 -7.76 -6.80 24.34
C ILE A 218 -8.46 -6.03 25.47
N LYS A 219 -7.67 -5.28 26.24
CA LYS A 219 -8.16 -4.42 27.34
C LYS A 219 -8.32 -2.97 26.87
N GLY A 220 -9.55 -2.47 26.90
CA GLY A 220 -9.89 -1.11 26.51
C GLY A 220 -9.85 -0.90 24.98
N HIS A 221 -9.86 0.36 24.56
CA HIS A 221 -9.70 0.70 23.15
C HIS A 221 -8.22 0.70 22.75
N VAL A 222 -7.91 0.07 21.62
CA VAL A 222 -6.59 0.08 21.00
C VAL A 222 -6.78 0.49 19.54
N SER A 223 -6.16 1.61 19.16
CA SER A 223 -6.13 2.09 17.78
C SER A 223 -5.07 1.35 16.96
N SER A 224 -5.28 1.31 15.65
CA SER A 224 -4.28 0.85 14.67
C SER A 224 -3.80 -0.60 14.83
N LEU A 225 -4.68 -1.51 15.30
CA LEU A 225 -4.41 -2.96 15.34
C LEU A 225 -4.07 -3.54 13.96
N SER A 226 -4.49 -2.88 12.88
CA SER A 226 -4.21 -3.33 11.51
C SER A 226 -2.73 -3.22 11.12
N VAL A 227 -1.97 -2.31 11.76
CA VAL A 227 -0.51 -2.21 11.63
C VAL A 227 0.15 -3.35 12.41
N VAL A 228 -0.41 -3.72 13.57
CA VAL A 228 0.08 -4.85 14.37
C VAL A 228 -0.03 -6.16 13.61
N VAL A 229 -1.19 -6.43 12.99
CA VAL A 229 -1.39 -7.65 12.18
C VAL A 229 -0.48 -7.66 10.94
N GLN A 230 -0.23 -6.50 10.32
CA GLN A 230 0.70 -6.40 9.18
C GLN A 230 2.14 -6.79 9.58
N MET A 231 2.66 -6.19 10.65
CA MET A 231 4.00 -6.53 11.14
C MET A 231 4.11 -7.98 11.56
N TYR A 232 3.10 -8.47 12.28
CA TYR A 232 3.04 -9.87 12.70
C TYR A 232 3.19 -10.81 11.49
N ARG A 233 2.46 -10.53 10.41
CA ARG A 233 2.53 -11.27 9.14
C ARG A 233 3.94 -11.27 8.54
N GLU A 234 4.59 -10.10 8.53
CA GLU A 234 5.94 -9.92 7.98
C GLU A 234 6.99 -10.68 8.81
N ILE A 235 6.91 -10.59 10.15
CA ILE A 235 7.82 -11.29 11.07
C ILE A 235 7.64 -12.81 10.98
N VAL A 236 6.38 -13.28 11.00
CA VAL A 236 6.07 -14.72 10.93
C VAL A 236 6.22 -15.26 9.51
N ASN A 237 6.32 -14.39 8.49
CA ASN A 237 6.55 -14.74 7.09
C ASN A 237 5.50 -15.74 6.54
N VAL A 238 4.24 -15.29 6.53
CA VAL A 238 3.07 -16.05 6.03
C VAL A 238 2.35 -15.28 4.91
N ASP A 239 1.68 -15.99 4.01
CA ASP A 239 0.97 -15.42 2.86
C ASP A 239 -0.21 -14.54 3.31
N ALA A 240 -0.90 -14.95 4.38
CA ALA A 240 -1.92 -14.17 5.06
C ALA A 240 -1.84 -14.31 6.58
N ALA A 241 -2.18 -13.26 7.32
CA ALA A 241 -2.34 -13.30 8.76
C ALA A 241 -3.66 -12.66 9.19
N PHE A 242 -4.25 -13.23 10.24
CA PHE A 242 -5.50 -12.75 10.81
C PHE A 242 -5.34 -12.51 12.32
N GLY A 243 -5.88 -11.38 12.79
CA GLY A 243 -6.03 -11.09 14.20
C GLY A 243 -7.51 -11.03 14.58
N ILE A 244 -7.92 -11.88 15.51
CA ILE A 244 -9.26 -11.96 16.08
C ILE A 244 -9.19 -11.39 17.50
N PHE A 245 -9.70 -10.17 17.66
CA PHE A 245 -9.58 -9.39 18.89
C PHE A 245 -10.91 -9.27 19.62
N THR A 246 -10.98 -9.78 20.86
CA THR A 246 -12.19 -9.72 21.69
C THR A 246 -12.08 -8.73 22.84
N SER A 247 -13.21 -8.15 23.22
CA SER A 247 -13.32 -7.38 24.47
C SER A 247 -13.62 -8.28 25.67
N LYS A 248 -13.38 -7.80 26.90
CA LYS A 248 -13.53 -8.57 28.16
C LYS A 248 -14.90 -9.24 28.35
N ASN A 249 -15.95 -8.73 27.73
CA ASN A 249 -17.31 -9.27 27.84
C ASN A 249 -17.77 -10.02 26.57
N LYS A 250 -16.87 -10.34 25.62
CA LYS A 250 -17.14 -10.92 24.29
C LYS A 250 -18.23 -10.23 23.45
N LYS A 251 -18.73 -9.06 23.87
CA LYS A 251 -19.80 -8.31 23.18
C LYS A 251 -19.44 -7.88 21.76
N LYS A 252 -18.15 -7.67 21.50
CA LYS A 252 -17.59 -7.31 20.20
C LYS A 252 -16.34 -8.12 19.93
N CYS A 253 -16.27 -8.68 18.73
CA CYS A 253 -15.13 -9.39 18.17
C CYS A 253 -14.71 -8.63 16.89
N MET A 254 -13.48 -8.12 16.87
CA MET A 254 -12.91 -7.43 15.72
C MET A 254 -11.98 -8.38 14.99
N VAL A 255 -12.21 -8.57 13.71
CA VAL A 255 -11.38 -9.41 12.85
C VAL A 255 -10.61 -8.49 11.91
N ILE A 256 -9.31 -8.69 11.80
CA ILE A 256 -8.46 -7.98 10.85
C ILE A 256 -7.66 -9.01 10.06
N GLY A 257 -7.67 -8.90 8.74
CA GLY A 257 -6.85 -9.72 7.85
C GLY A 257 -5.84 -8.87 7.08
N ARG A 258 -4.67 -9.44 6.84
CA ARG A 258 -3.62 -8.89 5.97
C ARG A 258 -3.05 -10.00 5.11
N ALA A 259 -2.86 -9.74 3.83
CA ALA A 259 -2.24 -10.66 2.87
C ALA A 259 -1.32 -9.88 1.93
N ASN A 260 -0.51 -10.61 1.16
CA ASN A 260 0.06 -10.02 -0.04
C ASN A 260 -1.07 -9.85 -1.05
N ALA A 261 -1.03 -8.80 -1.87
CA ALA A 261 -2.13 -8.46 -2.78
C ALA A 261 -2.46 -9.57 -3.79
N ASP A 262 -1.57 -10.53 -3.96
CA ASP A 262 -1.56 -11.62 -4.93
C ASP A 262 -1.83 -13.00 -4.32
N SER A 263 -2.01 -13.12 -3.00
CA SER A 263 -2.22 -14.42 -2.34
C SER A 263 -3.69 -14.71 -2.07
N LEU A 264 -4.36 -13.87 -1.28
CA LEU A 264 -5.71 -14.16 -0.79
C LEU A 264 -6.54 -12.89 -0.74
N ASN A 265 -7.75 -12.91 -1.31
CA ASN A 265 -8.64 -11.75 -1.27
C ASN A 265 -9.26 -11.58 0.12
N ILE A 266 -8.54 -10.86 0.99
CA ILE A 266 -8.96 -10.56 2.35
C ILE A 266 -10.27 -9.78 2.34
N GLY A 267 -10.45 -8.83 1.43
CA GLY A 267 -11.68 -8.05 1.32
C GLY A 267 -12.92 -8.91 1.11
N ALA A 268 -12.82 -9.98 0.31
CA ALA A 268 -13.91 -10.93 0.09
C ALA A 268 -14.24 -11.72 1.37
N ILE A 269 -13.22 -12.21 2.08
CA ILE A 269 -13.39 -12.88 3.38
C ILE A 269 -14.08 -11.95 4.38
N MET A 270 -13.60 -10.71 4.48
CA MET A 270 -14.13 -9.74 5.44
C MET A 270 -15.57 -9.33 5.12
N ARG A 271 -15.95 -9.19 3.83
CA ARG A 271 -17.34 -8.91 3.43
C ARG A 271 -18.30 -10.01 3.87
N ASN A 272 -17.88 -11.28 3.78
CA ASN A 272 -18.69 -12.41 4.23
C ASN A 272 -18.90 -12.41 5.75
N LEU A 273 -17.90 -11.94 6.51
CA LEU A 273 -18.01 -11.67 7.94
C LEU A 273 -18.79 -10.37 8.28
N GLY A 274 -19.45 -9.73 7.31
CA GLY A 274 -20.19 -8.48 7.50
C GLY A 274 -19.31 -7.23 7.65
N GLY A 275 -18.05 -7.31 7.22
CA GLY A 275 -17.07 -6.23 7.19
C GLY A 275 -16.80 -5.69 5.79
N GLY A 276 -15.58 -5.21 5.58
CA GLY A 276 -15.14 -4.63 4.31
C GLY A 276 -13.62 -4.59 4.17
N GLY A 277 -13.16 -4.21 2.97
CA GLY A 277 -11.75 -4.11 2.63
C GLY A 277 -11.46 -4.33 1.14
N HIS A 278 -10.17 -4.42 0.84
CA HIS A 278 -9.61 -4.65 -0.50
C HIS A 278 -8.81 -5.96 -0.53
N ILE A 279 -8.18 -6.28 -1.66
CA ILE A 279 -7.58 -7.61 -1.88
C ILE A 279 -6.54 -7.99 -0.80
N GLY A 280 -5.61 -7.10 -0.45
CA GLY A 280 -4.56 -7.39 0.54
C GLY A 280 -4.93 -7.09 2.01
N ALA A 281 -6.11 -6.53 2.28
CA ALA A 281 -6.45 -6.06 3.62
C ALA A 281 -7.94 -5.86 3.86
N GLY A 282 -8.38 -6.12 5.08
CA GLY A 282 -9.74 -5.81 5.48
C GLY A 282 -10.00 -6.03 6.96
N SER A 283 -11.20 -5.66 7.39
CA SER A 283 -11.65 -5.84 8.76
C SER A 283 -13.17 -6.04 8.86
N ALA A 284 -13.59 -6.78 9.88
CA ALA A 284 -14.99 -6.98 10.24
C ALA A 284 -15.19 -6.78 11.75
N ILE A 285 -16.39 -6.36 12.15
CA ILE A 285 -16.79 -6.26 13.56
C ILE A 285 -18.04 -7.11 13.76
N LEU A 286 -17.88 -8.18 14.53
CA LEU A 286 -18.92 -9.15 14.86
C LEU A 286 -19.43 -8.90 16.29
N LYS A 287 -20.72 -9.17 16.53
CA LYS A 287 -21.36 -9.00 17.85
C LYS A 287 -21.59 -10.36 18.49
N SER A 288 -21.09 -10.56 19.71
CA SER A 288 -21.33 -11.76 20.51
C SER A 288 -21.01 -13.09 19.82
N VAL A 289 -19.97 -13.10 18.96
CA VAL A 289 -19.52 -14.31 18.26
C VAL A 289 -18.29 -14.88 18.97
N ASP A 290 -18.21 -16.20 19.02
CA ASP A 290 -17.06 -16.90 19.59
C ASP A 290 -15.85 -16.89 18.63
N PRO A 291 -14.62 -16.55 19.10
CA PRO A 291 -13.44 -16.47 18.23
C PRO A 291 -13.11 -17.76 17.48
N ASP A 292 -13.41 -18.91 18.05
CA ASP A 292 -13.14 -20.21 17.44
C ASP A 292 -14.02 -20.43 16.19
N THR A 293 -15.31 -20.07 16.27
CA THR A 293 -16.22 -20.09 15.11
C THR A 293 -15.77 -19.13 14.00
N VAL A 294 -15.22 -17.97 14.37
CA VAL A 294 -14.66 -17.02 13.39
C VAL A 294 -13.44 -17.60 12.69
N GLU A 295 -12.55 -18.27 13.43
CA GLU A 295 -11.38 -18.94 12.87
C GLU A 295 -11.78 -20.04 11.89
N GLU A 296 -12.72 -20.91 12.28
CA GLU A 296 -13.27 -21.96 11.41
C GLU A 296 -13.87 -21.36 10.14
N THR A 297 -14.69 -20.32 10.26
CA THR A 297 -15.28 -19.63 9.10
C THR A 297 -14.19 -19.09 8.16
N ILE A 298 -13.12 -18.48 8.70
CA ILE A 298 -12.00 -17.99 7.89
C ILE A 298 -11.32 -19.15 7.16
N LYS A 299 -11.05 -20.27 7.85
CA LYS A 299 -10.45 -21.46 7.25
C LYS A 299 -11.32 -22.03 6.15
N ASP A 300 -12.60 -22.25 6.41
CA ASP A 300 -13.59 -22.74 5.44
C ASP A 300 -13.69 -21.82 4.23
N MET A 301 -13.64 -20.51 4.43
CA MET A 301 -13.61 -19.55 3.32
C MET A 301 -12.33 -19.64 2.50
N ILE A 302 -11.17 -19.91 3.11
CA ILE A 302 -9.91 -20.08 2.37
C ILE A 302 -9.91 -21.43 1.62
N GLU A 303 -10.49 -22.47 2.21
CA GLU A 303 -10.69 -23.77 1.57
C GLU A 303 -11.70 -23.70 0.41
N GLY A 304 -12.84 -23.02 0.63
CA GLY A 304 -13.91 -22.84 -0.34
C GLY A 304 -13.61 -21.77 -1.40
N HIS A 305 -12.68 -20.85 -1.14
CA HIS A 305 -12.12 -20.00 -2.19
C HIS A 305 -11.23 -20.86 -3.11
N GLN A 306 -11.85 -21.49 -4.11
CA GLN A 306 -11.22 -21.62 -5.43
C GLN A 306 -11.10 -20.23 -6.03
N GLN A 307 -10.21 -19.40 -5.52
CA GLN A 307 -9.98 -18.12 -6.17
C GLN A 307 -9.19 -18.40 -7.44
N LEU A 308 -9.79 -18.00 -8.56
CA LEU A 308 -9.24 -17.82 -9.90
C LEU A 308 -7.93 -17.00 -9.84
N SER A 309 -6.85 -17.56 -9.30
CA SER A 309 -5.51 -17.13 -9.66
C SER A 309 -5.34 -17.62 -11.10
N ALA A 310 -5.06 -16.71 -12.03
CA ALA A 310 -4.59 -17.11 -13.35
C ALA A 310 -3.56 -18.22 -13.16
N GLN A 311 -3.79 -19.39 -13.75
CA GLN A 311 -2.84 -20.47 -13.69
C GLN A 311 -1.75 -20.18 -14.72
N LEU A 312 -0.57 -20.77 -14.55
CA LEU A 312 0.44 -20.69 -15.60
C LEU A 312 -0.08 -21.26 -16.91
N GLY A 313 -0.99 -22.24 -16.87
CA GLY A 313 -1.71 -22.74 -18.04
C GLY A 313 -2.41 -21.65 -18.85
N ASP A 314 -2.91 -20.59 -18.20
CA ASP A 314 -3.69 -19.52 -18.83
C ASP A 314 -2.80 -18.46 -19.50
N MET A 315 -1.49 -18.44 -19.22
CA MET A 315 -0.56 -17.42 -19.72
C MET A 315 0.73 -17.96 -20.35
N MET A 316 0.99 -19.26 -20.21
CA MET A 316 2.17 -19.87 -20.79
C MET A 316 2.09 -19.77 -22.32
N SER A 317 3.25 -19.60 -22.94
CA SER A 317 3.34 -19.70 -24.40
C SER A 317 3.27 -21.17 -24.82
N PHE A 318 2.32 -21.49 -25.71
CA PHE A 318 2.16 -22.79 -26.38
C PHE A 318 1.79 -22.56 -27.87
N PRO A 319 2.29 -23.37 -28.82
CA PRO A 319 3.24 -24.47 -28.67
C PRO A 319 4.66 -24.02 -28.33
N VAL A 320 5.35 -24.77 -27.47
CA VAL A 320 6.72 -24.44 -27.07
C VAL A 320 7.68 -24.77 -28.20
N PHE A 321 8.40 -23.76 -28.67
CA PHE A 321 9.52 -23.98 -29.56
C PHE A 321 10.65 -24.71 -28.80
N THR A 322 11.17 -25.81 -29.35
CA THR A 322 12.22 -26.64 -28.73
C THR A 322 13.26 -27.05 -29.77
N VAL A 323 14.43 -27.49 -29.32
CA VAL A 323 15.53 -28.00 -30.17
C VAL A 323 16.04 -29.35 -29.67
N SER A 324 16.68 -30.12 -30.54
CA SER A 324 17.32 -31.39 -30.19
C SER A 324 18.68 -31.14 -29.52
N PRO A 325 19.15 -32.00 -28.59
CA PRO A 325 20.50 -31.92 -28.04
C PRO A 325 21.62 -31.96 -29.09
N ASP A 326 21.35 -32.54 -30.26
CA ASP A 326 22.30 -32.68 -31.36
C ASP A 326 22.22 -31.52 -32.37
N THR A 327 21.25 -30.61 -32.25
CA THR A 327 21.18 -29.39 -33.07
C THR A 327 22.44 -28.56 -32.86
N SER A 328 22.99 -27.98 -33.93
CA SER A 328 24.21 -27.17 -33.84
C SER A 328 23.95 -25.82 -33.16
N MET A 329 24.95 -25.27 -32.48
CA MET A 329 24.86 -23.93 -31.89
C MET A 329 24.53 -22.86 -32.95
N LYS A 330 25.06 -23.01 -34.18
CA LYS A 330 24.76 -22.13 -35.31
C LYS A 330 23.28 -22.10 -35.67
N GLU A 331 22.67 -23.27 -35.82
CA GLU A 331 21.23 -23.38 -36.12
C GLU A 331 20.39 -22.78 -34.99
N VAL A 332 20.73 -23.05 -33.73
CA VAL A 332 20.03 -22.45 -32.59
C VAL A 332 20.14 -20.93 -32.60
N ALA A 333 21.30 -20.36 -32.95
CA ALA A 333 21.45 -18.91 -33.04
C ALA A 333 20.53 -18.29 -34.10
N ILE A 334 20.39 -18.95 -35.26
CA ILE A 334 19.47 -18.54 -36.33
C ILE A 334 18.03 -18.62 -35.83
N MET A 335 17.63 -19.76 -35.27
CA MET A 335 16.29 -19.99 -34.76
C MET A 335 15.89 -18.98 -33.67
N LEU A 336 16.78 -18.70 -32.71
CA LEU A 336 16.53 -17.70 -31.66
C LEU A 336 16.33 -16.30 -32.24
N ARG A 337 17.03 -15.95 -33.32
CA ARG A 337 16.88 -14.66 -34.00
C ARG A 337 15.55 -14.58 -34.73
N GLU A 338 15.24 -15.59 -35.55
CA GLU A 338 14.02 -15.63 -36.36
C GLU A 338 12.75 -15.66 -35.51
N LYS A 339 12.78 -16.37 -34.38
CA LYS A 339 11.65 -16.46 -33.44
C LYS A 339 11.57 -15.30 -32.45
N GLY A 340 12.55 -14.38 -32.45
CA GLY A 340 12.63 -13.30 -31.47
C GLY A 340 12.87 -13.77 -30.03
N CYS A 341 13.25 -15.04 -29.82
CA CYS A 341 13.46 -15.61 -28.50
C CYS A 341 14.91 -15.38 -28.02
N THR A 342 15.08 -15.35 -26.69
CA THR A 342 16.41 -15.20 -26.06
C THR A 342 16.98 -16.52 -25.52
N GLY A 343 16.30 -17.63 -25.78
CA GLY A 343 16.66 -18.98 -25.36
C GLY A 343 15.51 -19.96 -25.61
N VAL A 344 15.82 -21.25 -25.53
CA VAL A 344 14.93 -22.33 -25.95
C VAL A 344 15.19 -23.60 -25.12
N PRO A 345 14.15 -24.36 -24.73
CA PRO A 345 14.31 -25.68 -24.13
C PRO A 345 14.93 -26.68 -25.11
N VAL A 346 15.78 -27.56 -24.59
CA VAL A 346 16.37 -28.68 -25.32
C VAL A 346 15.65 -29.94 -24.90
N VAL A 347 15.13 -30.68 -25.88
CA VAL A 347 14.26 -31.84 -25.66
C VAL A 347 14.83 -33.08 -26.36
N ALA A 348 14.84 -34.21 -25.66
CA ALA A 348 15.13 -35.53 -26.20
C ALA A 348 14.03 -36.49 -25.74
N ASP A 349 13.49 -37.31 -26.64
CA ASP A 349 12.42 -38.28 -26.34
C ASP A 349 11.23 -37.65 -25.57
N GLU A 350 10.78 -36.48 -26.01
CA GLU A 350 9.71 -35.65 -25.39
C GLU A 350 10.00 -35.12 -23.97
N LYS A 351 11.19 -35.39 -23.43
CA LYS A 351 11.62 -34.93 -22.12
C LYS A 351 12.58 -33.75 -22.23
N ILE A 352 12.43 -32.80 -21.32
CA ILE A 352 13.38 -31.70 -21.21
C ILE A 352 14.71 -32.22 -20.66
N VAL A 353 15.78 -32.03 -21.43
CA VAL A 353 17.14 -32.47 -21.08
C VAL A 353 18.10 -31.30 -20.86
N GLY A 354 17.69 -30.09 -21.25
CA GLY A 354 18.45 -28.89 -21.00
C GLY A 354 17.75 -27.62 -21.43
N ILE A 355 18.42 -26.50 -21.24
CA ILE A 355 17.99 -25.19 -21.75
C ILE A 355 19.21 -24.44 -22.29
N ILE A 356 19.05 -23.82 -23.45
CA ILE A 356 20.09 -23.01 -24.08
C ILE A 356 19.59 -21.57 -24.24
N SER A 357 20.41 -20.60 -23.86
CA SER A 357 20.08 -19.18 -23.88
C SER A 357 21.15 -18.36 -24.57
N ARG A 358 20.85 -17.11 -24.93
CA ARG A 358 21.85 -16.17 -25.48
C ARG A 358 23.08 -16.02 -24.58
N ARG A 359 22.95 -16.20 -23.26
CA ARG A 359 24.09 -16.15 -22.32
C ARG A 359 25.06 -17.32 -22.55
N ASP A 360 24.58 -18.48 -22.97
CA ASP A 360 25.42 -19.66 -23.18
C ASP A 360 26.31 -19.52 -24.42
N PHE A 361 25.91 -18.70 -25.41
CA PHE A 361 26.75 -18.35 -26.55
C PHE A 361 28.00 -17.57 -26.16
N GLN A 362 28.02 -16.90 -25.00
CA GLN A 362 29.21 -16.22 -24.50
C GLN A 362 30.33 -17.20 -24.11
N LYS A 363 30.00 -18.48 -23.92
CA LYS A 363 30.99 -19.54 -23.63
C LYS A 363 31.76 -19.96 -24.88
N LEU A 364 31.32 -19.56 -26.07
CA LEU A 364 32.00 -19.87 -27.34
C LEU A 364 33.28 -19.04 -27.45
N ARG A 365 34.43 -19.71 -27.48
CA ARG A 365 35.76 -19.06 -27.55
C ARG A 365 36.35 -19.02 -28.97
N LYS A 366 35.81 -19.81 -29.90
CA LYS A 366 36.28 -19.96 -31.29
C LYS A 366 35.07 -20.14 -32.21
N ASP A 367 35.16 -19.66 -33.44
CA ASP A 367 34.08 -19.79 -34.42
C ASP A 367 33.73 -21.25 -34.74
N SER A 368 34.72 -22.16 -34.70
CA SER A 368 34.51 -23.60 -34.86
C SER A 368 33.60 -24.22 -33.80
N ALA A 369 33.36 -23.53 -32.68
CA ALA A 369 32.44 -23.99 -31.64
C ALA A 369 30.97 -23.78 -32.01
N LEU A 370 30.66 -23.05 -33.10
CA LEU A 370 29.30 -22.90 -33.61
C LEU A 370 28.77 -24.19 -34.26
N ASP A 371 29.65 -25.05 -34.76
CA ASP A 371 29.27 -26.35 -35.35
C ASP A 371 29.07 -27.44 -34.29
N ALA A 372 29.44 -27.17 -33.03
CA ALA A 372 29.27 -28.12 -31.95
C ALA A 372 27.79 -28.24 -31.53
N PRO A 373 27.37 -29.42 -31.03
CA PRO A 373 26.00 -29.65 -30.63
C PRO A 373 25.64 -28.89 -29.36
N VAL A 374 24.39 -28.46 -29.24
CA VAL A 374 23.86 -27.68 -28.12
C VAL A 374 24.06 -28.38 -26.77
N LYS A 375 24.01 -29.72 -26.73
CA LYS A 375 24.25 -30.50 -25.51
C LYS A 375 25.60 -30.21 -24.83
N ALA A 376 26.59 -29.71 -25.57
CA ALA A 376 27.89 -29.33 -25.02
C ALA A 376 27.88 -28.02 -24.23
N PHE A 377 26.86 -27.16 -24.42
CA PHE A 377 26.79 -25.81 -23.83
C PHE A 377 25.54 -25.55 -23.01
N MET A 378 24.49 -26.35 -23.20
CA MET A 378 23.21 -26.20 -22.50
C MET A 378 23.35 -26.36 -20.98
N THR A 379 22.46 -25.70 -20.25
CA THR A 379 22.30 -25.97 -18.82
C THR A 379 21.43 -27.21 -18.65
N THR A 380 21.94 -28.23 -17.95
CA THR A 380 21.27 -29.54 -17.78
C THR A 380 20.36 -29.61 -16.56
N ASN A 381 20.68 -28.88 -15.48
CA ASN A 381 19.83 -28.79 -14.30
C ASN A 381 18.74 -27.74 -14.53
N VAL A 382 17.70 -28.12 -15.28
CA VAL A 382 16.63 -27.20 -15.66
C VAL A 382 15.60 -27.10 -14.55
N MET A 383 15.37 -25.88 -14.06
CA MET A 383 14.25 -25.59 -13.18
C MET A 383 12.95 -25.57 -14.00
N THR A 384 11.99 -26.40 -13.60
CA THR A 384 10.67 -26.51 -14.26
C THR A 384 9.55 -26.13 -13.30
N ILE A 385 8.35 -25.94 -13.83
CA ILE A 385 7.16 -25.60 -13.04
C ILE A 385 5.92 -26.35 -13.55
N GLU A 386 4.97 -26.64 -12.67
CA GLU A 386 3.69 -27.28 -13.02
C GLU A 386 2.68 -26.23 -13.54
N PRO A 387 1.77 -26.58 -14.47
CA PRO A 387 0.81 -25.64 -15.06
C PRO A 387 -0.16 -25.02 -14.05
N GLY A 388 -0.50 -25.76 -12.98
CA GLY A 388 -1.42 -25.30 -11.93
C GLY A 388 -0.80 -24.34 -10.91
N LYS A 389 0.47 -23.95 -11.05
CA LYS A 389 1.08 -22.94 -10.16
C LYS A 389 0.68 -21.52 -10.58
N SER A 390 0.92 -20.55 -9.70
CA SER A 390 0.63 -19.14 -9.97
C SER A 390 1.77 -18.40 -10.68
N PRO A 391 1.48 -17.33 -11.45
CA PRO A 391 2.45 -16.44 -12.08
C PRO A 391 3.44 -15.83 -11.07
N VAL A 392 2.96 -15.48 -9.89
CA VAL A 392 3.78 -14.96 -8.79
C VAL A 392 4.80 -16.00 -8.32
N TYR A 393 4.39 -17.26 -8.20
CA TYR A 393 5.30 -18.33 -7.81
C TYR A 393 6.40 -18.53 -8.87
N ALA A 394 6.04 -18.45 -10.16
CA ALA A 394 7.00 -18.43 -11.26
C ALA A 394 7.98 -17.25 -11.15
N ALA A 395 7.50 -16.03 -10.89
CA ALA A 395 8.34 -14.85 -10.70
C ALA A 395 9.33 -15.03 -9.52
N ARG A 396 8.86 -15.58 -8.39
CA ARG A 396 9.73 -15.86 -7.23
C ARG A 396 10.82 -16.87 -7.55
N LEU A 397 10.51 -17.95 -8.27
CA LEU A 397 11.52 -18.91 -8.73
C LEU A 397 12.52 -18.25 -9.68
N MET A 398 12.06 -17.40 -10.61
CA MET A 398 12.93 -16.66 -11.52
C MET A 398 13.92 -15.74 -10.79
N VAL A 399 13.46 -15.02 -9.77
CA VAL A 399 14.33 -14.17 -8.93
C VAL A 399 15.29 -15.02 -8.10
N LYS A 400 14.77 -16.04 -7.40
CA LYS A 400 15.55 -16.89 -6.49
C LYS A 400 16.71 -17.60 -7.20
N HIS A 401 16.49 -18.05 -8.43
CA HIS A 401 17.45 -18.82 -9.20
C HIS A 401 18.18 -18.00 -10.29
N ASP A 402 17.93 -16.68 -10.37
CA ASP A 402 18.39 -15.79 -11.45
C ASP A 402 18.16 -16.37 -12.87
N ILE A 403 16.95 -16.87 -13.11
CA ILE A 403 16.55 -17.42 -14.41
C ILE A 403 15.48 -16.54 -15.06
N GLY A 404 15.51 -16.47 -16.40
CA GLY A 404 14.60 -15.62 -17.18
C GLY A 404 13.38 -16.34 -17.75
N ARG A 405 13.31 -17.67 -17.58
CA ARG A 405 12.28 -18.53 -18.18
C ARG A 405 12.13 -19.81 -17.37
N LEU A 406 10.93 -20.35 -17.35
CA LEU A 406 10.55 -21.59 -16.69
C LEU A 406 9.77 -22.45 -17.68
N PRO A 407 10.32 -23.59 -18.12
CA PRO A 407 9.56 -24.61 -18.82
C PRO A 407 8.44 -25.14 -17.93
N VAL A 408 7.23 -25.15 -18.46
CA VAL A 408 6.04 -25.73 -17.83
C VAL A 408 5.98 -27.20 -18.21
N VAL A 409 5.99 -28.08 -17.22
CA VAL A 409 6.05 -29.54 -17.40
C VAL A 409 4.85 -30.19 -16.71
N GLU A 410 4.22 -31.11 -17.42
CA GLU A 410 3.13 -31.95 -16.92
C GLU A 410 3.40 -33.40 -17.32
N ASN A 411 3.29 -34.34 -16.38
CA ASN A 411 3.57 -35.77 -16.60
C ASN A 411 4.95 -36.04 -17.26
N GLY A 412 5.96 -35.22 -16.93
CA GLY A 412 7.32 -35.34 -17.47
C GLY A 412 7.52 -34.80 -18.89
N ARG A 413 6.49 -34.23 -19.51
CA ARG A 413 6.53 -33.61 -20.84
C ARG A 413 6.43 -32.09 -20.74
N ILE A 414 7.16 -31.39 -21.60
CA ILE A 414 7.04 -29.94 -21.71
C ILE A 414 5.74 -29.56 -22.44
N ILE A 415 4.92 -28.75 -21.79
CA ILE A 415 3.62 -28.29 -22.32
C ILE A 415 3.54 -26.78 -22.50
N GLY A 416 4.51 -26.04 -21.97
CA GLY A 416 4.50 -24.57 -22.00
C GLY A 416 5.85 -23.98 -21.63
N ILE A 417 5.98 -22.67 -21.83
CA ILE A 417 7.09 -21.90 -21.28
C ILE A 417 6.56 -20.57 -20.76
N VAL A 418 7.04 -20.17 -19.59
CA VAL A 418 6.73 -18.88 -18.97
C VAL A 418 8.01 -18.09 -18.89
N THR A 419 8.00 -16.87 -19.38
CA THR A 419 9.13 -15.96 -19.36
C THR A 419 8.96 -14.90 -18.29
N ARG A 420 10.06 -14.20 -17.97
CA ARG A 420 10.03 -13.06 -17.05
C ARG A 420 9.08 -11.97 -17.53
N SER A 421 8.94 -11.79 -18.86
CA SER A 421 7.98 -10.85 -19.44
C SER A 421 6.54 -11.28 -19.21
N ASP A 422 6.22 -12.57 -19.37
CA ASP A 422 4.87 -13.09 -19.12
C ASP A 422 4.47 -12.90 -17.65
N ALA A 423 5.40 -13.18 -16.73
CA ALA A 423 5.19 -12.93 -15.31
C ALA A 423 5.03 -11.44 -14.97
N MET A 424 5.75 -10.54 -15.67
CA MET A 424 5.63 -9.09 -15.47
C MET A 424 4.33 -8.54 -16.04
N ASN A 425 3.89 -8.99 -17.21
CA ASN A 425 2.62 -8.59 -17.82
C ASN A 425 1.45 -8.90 -16.89
N TYR A 426 1.46 -10.07 -16.26
CA TYR A 426 0.48 -10.40 -15.22
C TYR A 426 0.40 -9.36 -14.09
N PHE A 427 1.54 -8.85 -13.62
CA PHE A 427 1.54 -7.82 -12.58
C PHE A 427 1.03 -6.47 -13.10
N TYR A 428 1.27 -6.15 -14.38
CA TYR A 428 0.74 -4.94 -15.00
C TYR A 428 -0.77 -5.03 -15.22
N ASP A 429 -1.30 -6.19 -15.61
CA ASP A 429 -2.74 -6.42 -15.81
C ASP A 429 -3.54 -6.37 -14.49
N LEU A 430 -2.86 -6.51 -13.33
CA LEU A 430 -3.46 -6.34 -12.01
C LEU A 430 -3.54 -4.88 -11.55
N LEU A 431 -2.91 -3.95 -12.27
CA LEU A 431 -3.03 -2.52 -11.97
C LEU A 431 -4.41 -2.03 -12.46
N PRO A 432 -5.13 -1.22 -11.65
CA PRO A 432 -6.38 -0.62 -12.11
C PRO A 432 -6.12 0.29 -13.32
N GLU A 433 -7.08 0.33 -14.25
CA GLU A 433 -7.10 1.26 -15.39
C GLU A 433 -6.96 2.73 -14.98
#